data_AF-A0A6N2HGG9-F1
#
_entry.id   AF-A0A6N2HGG9-F1
#
_cell.length_a   1.000
_cell.length_b   1.000
_cell.length_c   1.000
_cell.angle_alpha   90.00
_cell.angle_beta   90.00
_cell.angle_gamma   90.00
#
_symmetry.space_group_name_H-M   'P 1'
#
loop_
_entity.id
_entity.type
_entity.pdbx_description
1 polymer ?
#
loop_
_entity_poly.entity_id
_entity_poly.type
_entity_poly.pdbx_seq_one_letter_code
_entity_poly.pdbx_strand_id
1 'polypeptide(L)'
;GLSAHWSRAMRAWVAEQDWLTLERLPAYAPELNPVELLWSSLKKRELANLAGDHLADVADATEQGIHRINHNPQLPWSFLAHTGLTIHPPHPPNLRKDQ
;
A
#
# COMPACT_ATOMS: atom_id res chain seq x y z
N GLY A 1 -2.22 -8.47 10.04
CA GLY A 1 -2.76 -7.15 9.63
C GLY A 1 -3.63 -6.59 10.74
N LEU A 2 -3.71 -5.26 10.84
CA LEU A 2 -4.53 -4.56 11.82
C LEU A 2 -6.02 -4.93 11.65
N SER A 3 -6.76 -5.07 12.76
CA SER A 3 -8.16 -5.49 12.76
C SER A 3 -9.08 -4.59 11.93
N ALA A 4 -8.73 -3.31 11.79
CA ALA A 4 -9.43 -2.33 10.97
C ALA A 4 -9.63 -2.79 9.51
N HIS A 5 -8.64 -3.47 8.92
CA HIS A 5 -8.68 -3.96 7.53
C HIS A 5 -9.72 -5.07 7.30
N TRP A 6 -10.24 -5.67 8.38
CA TRP A 6 -11.18 -6.79 8.31
C TRP A 6 -12.45 -6.51 9.12
N SER A 7 -12.66 -5.26 9.51
CA SER A 7 -13.86 -4.83 10.22
C SER A 7 -15.11 -5.09 9.37
N ARG A 8 -16.27 -5.22 10.03
CA ARG A 8 -17.55 -5.38 9.32
C ARG A 8 -17.81 -4.24 8.34
N ALA A 9 -17.46 -3.00 8.73
CA ALA A 9 -17.58 -1.84 7.86
C ALA A 9 -16.68 -1.94 6.63
N MET A 10 -15.41 -2.33 6.79
CA MET A 10 -14.49 -2.54 5.67
C MET A 10 -14.99 -3.63 4.72
N ARG A 11 -15.44 -4.78 5.25
CA ARG A 11 -15.97 -5.87 4.43
C ARG A 11 -17.24 -5.47 3.66
N ALA A 12 -18.13 -4.70 4.28
CA ALA A 12 -19.32 -4.19 3.62
C ALA A 12 -18.96 -3.26 2.46
N TRP A 13 -18.04 -2.31 2.69
CA TRP A 13 -17.58 -1.39 1.66
C TRP A 13 -16.88 -2.11 0.49
N VAL A 14 -15.99 -3.07 0.77
CA VAL A 14 -15.30 -3.86 -0.26
C VAL A 14 -16.28 -4.66 -1.11
N ALA A 15 -17.35 -5.19 -0.52
CA ALA A 15 -18.36 -5.95 -1.26
C ALA A 15 -19.12 -5.12 -2.31
N GLU A 16 -19.08 -3.79 -2.20
CA GLU A 16 -19.65 -2.85 -3.18
C GLU A 16 -18.66 -2.47 -4.30
N GLN A 17 -17.39 -2.90 -4.23
CA GLN A 17 -16.34 -2.56 -5.20
C GLN A 17 -16.06 -3.74 -6.13
N ASP A 18 -16.69 -3.75 -7.31
CA ASP A 18 -16.49 -4.78 -8.34
C ASP A 18 -15.07 -4.83 -8.92
N TRP A 19 -14.34 -3.72 -8.85
CA TRP A 19 -12.98 -3.55 -9.35
C TRP A 19 -11.88 -3.96 -8.35
N LEU A 20 -12.22 -4.26 -7.09
CA LEU A 20 -11.25 -4.45 -6.01
C LEU A 20 -11.14 -5.92 -5.57
N THR A 21 -9.98 -6.54 -5.81
CA THR A 21 -9.62 -7.85 -5.24
C THR A 21 -8.74 -7.66 -4.01
N LEU A 22 -9.07 -8.34 -2.90
CA LEU A 22 -8.26 -8.32 -1.70
C LEU A 22 -7.49 -9.63 -1.53
N GLU A 23 -6.18 -9.51 -1.44
CA GLU A 23 -5.28 -10.61 -1.11
C GLU A 23 -4.74 -10.47 0.32
N ARG A 24 -4.75 -11.56 1.08
CA ARG A 24 -4.26 -11.56 2.46
C ARG A 24 -2.79 -11.92 2.52
N LEU A 25 -1.95 -10.96 2.87
CA LEU A 25 -0.56 -11.24 3.18
C LEU A 25 -0.42 -12.05 4.48
N PRO A 26 0.57 -12.96 4.57
CA PRO A 26 0.95 -13.63 5.81
C PRO A 26 1.22 -12.63 6.95
N ALA A 27 1.00 -13.08 8.18
CA ALA A 27 1.36 -12.27 9.34
C ALA A 27 2.89 -12.13 9.43
N TYR A 28 3.37 -10.96 9.86
CA TYR A 28 4.80 -10.68 10.03
C TYR A 28 5.66 -10.85 8.76
N ALA A 29 5.08 -10.60 7.58
CA ALA A 29 5.78 -10.63 6.30
C ALA A 29 5.94 -9.22 5.68
N PRO A 30 6.72 -8.30 6.31
CA PRO A 30 6.92 -6.95 5.79
C PRO A 30 7.58 -6.92 4.41
N GLU A 31 8.38 -7.93 4.07
CA GLU A 31 9.01 -8.09 2.75
C GLU A 31 8.01 -8.23 1.61
N LEU A 32 6.78 -8.66 1.91
CA LEU A 32 5.68 -8.77 0.94
C LEU A 32 4.84 -7.50 0.84
N ASN A 33 5.09 -6.49 1.69
CA ASN A 33 4.37 -5.22 1.67
C ASN A 33 5.19 -4.14 0.93
N PRO A 34 4.83 -3.77 -0.31
CA PRO A 34 5.60 -2.81 -1.11
C PRO A 34 5.65 -1.41 -0.48
N VAL A 35 4.70 -1.09 0.41
CA VAL A 35 4.68 0.18 1.16
C VAL A 35 5.90 0.30 2.10
N GLU A 36 6.49 -0.81 2.55
CA GLU A 36 7.71 -0.77 3.36
C GLU A 36 8.91 -0.20 2.58
N LEU A 37 8.98 -0.46 1.26
CA LEU A 37 10.02 0.09 0.39
C LEU A 37 9.80 1.58 0.10
N LEU A 38 8.54 1.99 -0.06
CA LEU A 38 8.17 3.41 -0.10
C LEU A 38 8.67 4.11 1.17
N TRP A 39 8.33 3.59 2.35
CA TRP A 39 8.81 4.15 3.62
C TRP A 39 10.33 4.15 3.76
N SER A 40 11.01 3.09 3.31
CA SER A 40 12.47 3.02 3.29
C SER A 40 13.08 4.12 2.41
N SER A 41 12.47 4.43 1.26
CA SER A 41 12.91 5.51 0.38
C SER A 41 12.75 6.88 1.04
N LEU A 42 11.58 7.15 1.62
CA LEU A 42 11.26 8.42 2.28
C LEU A 42 12.17 8.69 3.48
N LYS A 43 12.35 7.67 4.35
CA LYS A 43 13.22 7.77 5.54
C LYS A 43 14.67 8.07 5.22
N LYS A 44 15.16 7.62 4.06
CA LYS A 44 16.55 7.82 3.63
C LYS A 44 16.78 9.14 2.90
N ARG A 45 15.72 9.87 2.55
CA ARG A 45 15.81 11.10 1.75
C ARG A 45 15.04 12.23 2.39
N GLU A 46 13.74 12.34 2.12
CA GLU A 46 12.93 13.50 2.52
C GLU A 46 12.82 13.65 4.04
N LEU A 47 12.78 12.54 4.75
CA LEU A 47 12.68 12.53 6.21
C LEU A 47 14.05 12.39 6.89
N ALA A 48 15.14 12.30 6.12
CA ALA A 48 16.46 12.14 6.69
C ALA A 48 16.89 13.41 7.41
N ASN A 49 17.05 13.32 8.74
CA ASN A 49 17.39 14.44 9.62
C ASN A 49 16.38 15.60 9.60
N LEU A 50 15.14 15.35 9.18
CA LEU A 50 14.08 16.36 9.27
C LEU A 50 13.77 16.64 10.74
N ALA A 51 14.00 17.88 11.17
CA ALA A 51 13.68 18.37 12.51
C ALA A 51 12.69 19.53 12.38
N GLY A 52 11.46 19.21 11.97
CA GLY A 52 10.36 20.17 11.90
C GLY A 52 9.77 20.47 13.27
N ASP A 53 9.26 21.68 13.45
CA ASP A 53 8.59 22.13 14.68
C ASP A 53 7.10 21.73 14.68
N HIS A 54 6.57 21.33 13.53
CA HIS A 54 5.17 21.03 13.33
C HIS A 54 4.96 19.69 12.62
N LEU A 55 3.81 19.05 12.90
CA LEU A 55 3.40 17.83 12.20
C LEU A 55 3.25 18.07 10.68
N ALA A 56 2.88 19.29 10.28
CA ALA A 56 2.77 19.69 8.89
C ALA A 56 4.10 19.52 8.14
N ASP A 57 5.24 19.83 8.77
CA ASP A 57 6.56 19.71 8.13
C ASP A 57 6.85 18.26 7.71
N VAL A 58 6.47 17.30 8.57
CA VAL A 58 6.62 15.87 8.29
C VAL A 58 5.65 15.41 7.20
N ALA A 59 4.41 15.92 7.22
CA ALA A 59 3.41 15.62 6.21
C ALA A 59 3.84 16.13 4.83
N ASP A 60 4.28 17.39 4.75
CA ASP A 60 4.72 18.04 3.51
C ASP A 60 5.96 17.33 2.93
N ALA A 61 6.95 17.00 3.77
CA ALA A 61 8.13 16.25 3.33
C ALA A 61 7.77 14.84 2.84
N THR A 62 6.82 14.17 3.50
CA THR A 62 6.32 12.86 3.08
C THR A 62 5.62 12.96 1.71
N GLU A 63 4.76 13.95 1.52
CA GLU A 63 4.03 14.20 0.27
C GLU A 63 4.99 14.53 -0.88
N GLN A 64 5.98 15.39 -0.65
CA GLN A 64 7.04 15.70 -1.61
C GLN A 64 7.79 14.43 -2.05
N GLY A 65 8.12 13.54 -1.11
CA GLY A 65 8.79 12.27 -1.41
C GLY A 65 7.92 11.32 -2.22
N ILE A 66 6.62 11.25 -1.91
CA ILE A 66 5.64 10.48 -2.70
C ILE A 66 5.55 11.05 -4.12
N HIS A 67 5.45 12.37 -4.28
CA HIS A 67 5.45 13.01 -5.59
C HIS A 67 6.73 12.72 -6.37
N ARG A 68 7.92 12.78 -5.75
CA ARG A 68 9.17 12.41 -6.41
C ARG A 68 9.16 10.97 -6.90
N ILE A 69 8.66 10.04 -6.08
CA ILE A 69 8.57 8.63 -6.43
C ILE A 69 7.60 8.44 -7.60
N ASN A 70 6.45 9.11 -7.58
CA ASN A 70 5.47 9.03 -8.65
C ASN A 70 5.91 9.70 -9.96
N HIS A 71 6.81 10.69 -9.91
CA HIS A 71 7.40 11.30 -11.10
C HIS A 71 8.30 10.34 -11.90
N ASN A 72 8.80 9.26 -11.28
CA ASN A 72 9.46 8.18 -11.99
C ASN A 72 8.64 6.89 -11.81
N PRO A 73 7.77 6.53 -12.77
CA PRO A 73 6.88 5.38 -12.63
C PRO A 73 7.63 4.05 -12.44
N GLN A 74 8.90 3.97 -12.83
CA GLN A 74 9.72 2.77 -12.58
C GLN A 74 9.90 2.50 -11.08
N LEU A 75 9.88 3.53 -10.22
CA LEU A 75 10.07 3.37 -8.78
C LEU A 75 8.90 2.62 -8.13
N PRO A 76 7.63 3.06 -8.21
CA PRO A 76 6.49 2.28 -7.73
C PRO A 76 6.47 0.84 -8.25
N TRP A 77 6.73 0.63 -9.54
CA TRP A 77 6.77 -0.71 -10.14
C TRP A 77 7.91 -1.57 -9.59
N SER A 78 9.10 -1.00 -9.37
CA SER A 78 10.21 -1.72 -8.75
C SER A 78 9.93 -2.12 -7.30
N PHE A 79 9.18 -1.31 -6.54
CA PHE A 79 8.79 -1.66 -5.18
C PHE A 79 7.84 -2.85 -5.16
N LEU A 80 6.88 -2.88 -6.09
CA LEU A 80 6.01 -4.03 -6.30
C LEU A 80 6.81 -5.27 -6.70
N ALA A 81 7.70 -5.14 -7.69
CA ALA A 81 8.53 -6.25 -8.16
C ALA A 81 9.42 -6.85 -7.06
N HIS A 82 9.93 -6.02 -6.15
CA HIS A 82 10.77 -6.48 -5.04
C HIS A 82 10.06 -7.41 -4.05
N THR A 83 8.73 -7.35 -3.97
CA THR A 83 7.94 -8.27 -3.12
C THR A 83 7.97 -9.71 -3.64
N GLY A 84 8.35 -9.93 -4.90
CA GLY A 84 8.27 -11.23 -5.57
C GLY A 84 6.84 -11.71 -5.85
N LEU A 85 5.82 -10.91 -5.53
CA LEU A 85 4.43 -11.24 -5.77
C LEU A 85 4.07 -11.02 -7.25
N THR A 86 3.32 -11.96 -7.80
CA THR A 86 2.75 -11.84 -9.15
C THR A 86 1.38 -11.18 -9.08
N ILE A 87 1.17 -10.12 -9.85
CA ILE A 87 -0.17 -9.54 -10.04
C ILE A 87 -0.93 -10.49 -10.97
N HIS A 88 -1.80 -11.33 -10.40
CA HIS A 88 -2.67 -12.17 -11.18
C HIS A 88 -3.72 -11.32 -11.91
N PRO A 89 -4.13 -11.70 -13.14
CA PRO A 89 -5.31 -11.09 -13.75
C PRO A 89 -6.53 -11.30 -12.84
N PRO A 90 -7.51 -10.36 -12.85
CA PRO A 90 -8.63 -10.41 -11.92
C PRO A 90 -9.36 -11.75 -12.01
N HIS A 91 -9.66 -12.32 -10.84
CA HIS A 91 -10.53 -13.48 -10.75
C HIS A 91 -11.94 -13.07 -11.25
N PRO A 92 -12.65 -13.88 -12.03
CA PRO A 92 -14.04 -13.59 -12.37
C PRO A 92 -14.85 -13.38 -11.09
N PRO A 93 -15.86 -12.49 -11.11
CA PRO A 93 -16.62 -12.15 -9.91
C PRO A 93 -17.16 -13.41 -9.25
N ASN A 94 -17.12 -13.43 -7.92
CA ASN A 94 -17.72 -14.49 -7.12
C ASN A 94 -19.19 -14.64 -7.53
N LEU A 95 -19.52 -15.66 -8.32
CA LEU A 95 -20.88 -16.17 -8.44
C LEU A 95 -21.29 -16.54 -7.02
N ARG A 96 -22.14 -15.70 -6.41
CA ARG A 96 -22.95 -16.08 -5.26
C ARG A 96 -23.58 -17.41 -5.62
N LYS A 97 -23.10 -18.50 -5.01
CA LYS A 97 -23.89 -19.71 -4.94
C LYS A 97 -24.98 -19.40 -3.94
N ASP A 98 -26.14 -19.08 -4.46
CA ASP A 98 -27.38 -19.11 -3.69
C ASP A 98 -27.55 -20.54 -3.18
N GLN A 99 -27.30 -20.74 -1.87
CA GLN A 99 -27.75 -21.87 -1.07
C GLN A 99 -27.80 -21.46 0.40
#